data_AF-A0A4R6WAK4-F1
#
_entry.id   AF-A0A4R6WAK4-F1
#
_cell.length_a   1.000
_cell.length_b   1.000
_cell.length_c   1.000
_cell.angle_alpha   90.00
_cell.angle_beta   90.00
_cell.angle_gamma   90.00
#
_symmetry.space_group_name_H-M   'P 1'
#
loop_
_entity.id
_entity.type
_entity.pdbx_description
1 polymer ?
#
loop_
_entity_poly.entity_id
_entity_poly.type
_entity_poly.pdbx_seq_one_letter_code
_entity_poly.pdbx_strand_id
1 'polypeptide(L)'
;MKKFLLTLTAVAGLTAASQAQEFGFEKGNFIVEGNFQSSNTNDKGTKAKTSEFNFNPKAGYFVTDKIAVGVDFGFGQDKKTTYAADIKTVATDKNFGVGAFGRYYFLEVGSRFKTYTEVGVGYMNEKVGEKKVGDVKTDAAKFNGFGANAGIGANFFLTEKIAVNFAFADVVSFGSRKADVDGAKAETEFNTNVNVFNNFFNTAKFGLTFKF
;
A
#
# COMPACT_ATOMS: atom_id res chain seq x y z
N MET A 1 7.32 -54.12 9.42
CA MET A 1 7.87 -53.68 8.12
C MET A 1 6.92 -52.77 7.33
N LYS A 2 5.62 -53.10 7.17
CA LYS A 2 4.66 -52.25 6.40
C LYS A 2 4.48 -50.82 6.94
N LYS A 3 4.51 -50.63 8.28
CA LYS A 3 4.38 -49.31 8.92
C LYS A 3 5.60 -48.40 8.76
N PHE A 4 6.79 -48.99 8.58
CA PHE A 4 8.06 -48.29 8.42
C PHE A 4 8.25 -47.81 6.98
N LEU A 5 7.82 -48.61 6.00
CA LEU A 5 7.76 -48.15 4.60
C LEU A 5 6.82 -46.96 4.46
N LEU A 6 5.61 -47.02 5.04
CA LEU A 6 4.61 -45.95 4.90
C LEU A 6 5.08 -44.60 5.46
N THR A 7 5.85 -44.60 6.55
CA THR A 7 6.43 -43.39 7.14
C THR A 7 7.61 -42.88 6.32
N LEU A 8 8.46 -43.77 5.79
CA LEU A 8 9.57 -43.37 4.92
C LEU A 8 9.07 -42.82 3.57
N THR A 9 8.00 -43.39 3.00
CA THR A 9 7.38 -42.89 1.78
C THR A 9 6.61 -41.59 2.01
N ALA A 10 5.99 -41.40 3.19
CA ALA A 10 5.38 -40.13 3.55
C ALA A 10 6.43 -39.02 3.74
N VAL A 11 7.55 -39.31 4.41
CA VAL A 11 8.65 -38.35 4.60
C VAL A 11 9.33 -38.05 3.27
N ALA A 12 9.62 -39.06 2.43
CA ALA A 12 10.17 -38.87 1.09
C ALA A 12 9.20 -38.15 0.14
N GLY A 13 7.89 -38.37 0.29
CA GLY A 13 6.85 -37.66 -0.47
C GLY A 13 6.73 -36.19 -0.07
N LEU A 14 6.86 -35.88 1.22
CA LEU A 14 6.90 -34.50 1.71
C LEU A 14 8.18 -33.76 1.28
N THR A 15 9.34 -34.43 1.25
CA THR A 15 10.59 -33.81 0.80
C THR A 15 10.70 -33.69 -0.72
N ALA A 16 10.08 -34.59 -1.49
CA ALA A 16 9.99 -34.46 -2.95
C ALA A 16 9.00 -33.36 -3.37
N ALA A 17 7.88 -33.21 -2.65
CA ALA A 17 6.91 -32.14 -2.91
C ALA A 17 7.43 -30.73 -2.54
N SER A 18 8.44 -30.62 -1.66
CA SER A 18 9.07 -29.34 -1.32
C SER A 18 10.17 -28.89 -2.30
N GLN A 19 10.54 -29.72 -3.29
CA GLN A 19 11.69 -29.49 -4.18
C GLN A 19 11.31 -29.03 -5.60
N ALA A 20 10.03 -28.74 -5.88
CA ALA A 20 9.59 -28.36 -7.24
C ALA A 20 8.61 -27.18 -7.32
N GLN A 21 8.36 -26.44 -6.23
CA GLN A 21 7.57 -25.21 -6.34
C GLN A 21 8.46 -24.06 -6.80
N GLU A 22 8.25 -23.57 -8.03
CA GLU A 22 8.89 -22.37 -8.54
C GLU A 22 8.21 -21.13 -7.95
N PHE A 23 8.85 -20.57 -6.94
CA PHE A 23 8.46 -19.30 -6.34
C PHE A 23 9.07 -18.15 -7.15
N GLY A 24 8.22 -17.36 -7.78
CA GLY A 24 8.66 -16.25 -8.61
C GLY A 24 7.59 -15.77 -9.55
N PHE A 25 8.01 -14.87 -10.44
CA PHE A 25 7.17 -14.28 -11.46
C PHE A 25 7.78 -14.58 -12.81
N GLU A 26 6.92 -14.80 -13.79
CA GLU A 26 7.31 -15.05 -15.17
C GLU A 26 6.59 -14.07 -16.09
N LYS A 27 7.15 -13.86 -17.28
CA LYS A 27 6.46 -13.13 -18.34
C LYS A 27 5.06 -13.72 -18.56
N GLY A 28 4.06 -12.84 -18.62
CA GLY A 28 2.66 -13.23 -18.80
C GLY A 28 1.88 -13.38 -17.49
N ASN A 29 2.57 -13.44 -16.33
CA ASN A 29 1.88 -13.47 -15.04
C ASN A 29 1.13 -12.16 -14.79
N PHE A 30 -0.05 -12.29 -14.17
CA PHE A 30 -0.78 -11.15 -13.62
C PHE A 30 -0.64 -11.14 -12.11
N ILE A 31 -0.51 -9.94 -11.54
CA ILE A 31 -0.57 -9.74 -10.10
C ILE A 31 -1.72 -8.84 -9.71
N VAL A 32 -2.38 -9.20 -8.62
CA VAL A 32 -3.27 -8.32 -7.88
C VAL A 32 -2.71 -8.17 -6.48
N GLU A 33 -2.38 -6.94 -6.10
CA GLU A 33 -1.76 -6.63 -4.82
C GLU A 33 -2.59 -5.58 -4.08
N GLY A 34 -2.59 -5.62 -2.75
CA GLY A 34 -3.27 -4.59 -1.97
C GLY A 34 -2.60 -4.37 -0.64
N ASN A 35 -2.27 -3.11 -0.34
CA ASN A 35 -1.81 -2.71 0.99
C ASN A 35 -2.96 -2.09 1.76
N PHE A 36 -3.07 -2.45 3.04
CA PHE A 36 -4.15 -2.01 3.91
C PHE A 36 -3.58 -1.48 5.22
N GLN A 37 -4.10 -0.34 5.67
CA GLN A 37 -3.76 0.25 6.96
C GLN A 37 -5.03 0.77 7.63
N SER A 38 -5.20 0.45 8.91
CA SER A 38 -6.22 1.08 9.74
C SER A 38 -5.66 1.39 11.11
N SER A 39 -5.94 2.59 11.60
CA SER A 39 -5.56 3.04 12.94
C SER A 39 -6.78 3.65 13.62
N ASN A 40 -6.89 3.48 14.94
CA ASN A 40 -7.96 4.07 15.74
C ASN A 40 -7.39 4.51 17.08
N THR A 41 -7.70 5.74 17.49
CA THR A 41 -7.28 6.31 18.77
C THR A 41 -8.46 6.93 19.48
N ASN A 42 -8.53 6.75 20.80
CA ASN A 42 -9.55 7.35 21.67
C ASN A 42 -8.86 8.05 22.83
N ASP A 43 -8.70 9.36 22.70
CA ASP A 43 -8.13 10.21 23.74
C ASP A 43 -9.26 10.71 24.65
N LYS A 44 -9.27 10.20 25.89
CA LYS A 44 -10.26 10.58 26.91
C LYS A 44 -9.99 11.97 27.49
N GLY A 45 -8.74 12.44 27.49
CA GLY A 45 -8.37 13.75 28.03
C GLY A 45 -8.90 14.89 27.17
N THR A 46 -8.79 14.76 25.84
CA THR A 46 -9.33 15.74 24.88
C THR A 46 -10.72 15.39 24.35
N LYS A 47 -11.33 14.29 24.84
CA LYS A 47 -12.58 13.71 24.32
C LYS A 47 -12.56 13.55 22.79
N ALA A 48 -11.42 13.16 22.23
CA ALA A 48 -11.19 13.03 20.80
C ALA A 48 -11.10 11.57 20.37
N LYS A 49 -11.74 11.23 19.25
CA LYS A 49 -11.59 9.94 18.57
C LYS A 49 -11.07 10.16 17.17
N THR A 50 -9.96 9.53 16.83
CA THR A 50 -9.37 9.56 15.49
C THR A 50 -9.43 8.17 14.88
N SER A 51 -9.79 8.08 13.61
CA SER A 51 -9.81 6.85 12.83
C SER A 51 -9.19 7.15 11.48
N GLU A 52 -8.22 6.34 11.09
CA GLU A 52 -7.52 6.45 9.81
C GLU A 52 -7.69 5.13 9.07
N PHE A 53 -7.88 5.24 7.76
CA PHE A 53 -8.04 4.12 6.87
C PHE A 53 -7.33 4.43 5.57
N ASN A 54 -6.47 3.51 5.12
CA ASN A 54 -5.83 3.59 3.81
C ASN A 54 -5.88 2.22 3.14
N PHE A 55 -6.23 2.21 1.86
CA PHE A 55 -6.24 1.03 1.02
C PHE A 55 -5.66 1.35 -0.36
N ASN A 56 -4.66 0.58 -0.77
CA ASN A 56 -3.93 0.80 -2.02
C ASN A 56 -3.91 -0.49 -2.87
N PRO A 57 -4.98 -0.81 -3.62
CA PRO A 57 -4.97 -1.93 -4.53
C PRO A 57 -4.18 -1.61 -5.81
N LYS A 58 -3.54 -2.64 -6.37
CA LYS A 58 -2.73 -2.60 -7.58
C LYS A 58 -3.03 -3.81 -8.44
N ALA A 59 -2.97 -3.62 -9.75
CA ALA A 59 -2.97 -4.70 -10.72
C ALA A 59 -1.79 -4.52 -11.67
N GLY A 60 -1.02 -5.58 -11.88
CA GLY A 60 0.18 -5.55 -12.71
C GLY A 60 0.27 -6.74 -13.65
N TYR A 61 0.99 -6.56 -14.75
CA TYR A 61 1.28 -7.58 -15.74
C TYR A 61 2.79 -7.66 -15.99
N PHE A 62 3.34 -8.87 -15.94
CA PHE A 62 4.76 -9.13 -16.19
C PHE A 62 5.04 -9.15 -17.69
N VAL A 63 5.70 -8.09 -18.18
CA VAL A 63 6.14 -7.98 -19.59
C VAL A 63 7.43 -8.75 -19.84
N THR A 64 8.19 -9.02 -18.78
CA THR A 64 9.34 -9.93 -18.73
C THR A 64 9.30 -10.68 -17.41
N ASP A 65 10.20 -11.64 -17.20
CA ASP A 65 10.31 -12.39 -15.94
C ASP A 65 10.69 -11.51 -14.73
N LYS A 66 11.10 -10.26 -14.96
CA LYS A 66 11.55 -9.32 -13.92
C LYS A 66 10.86 -7.97 -13.94
N ILE A 67 10.12 -7.64 -14.99
CA ILE A 67 9.49 -6.32 -15.15
C ILE A 67 7.98 -6.49 -15.19
N ALA A 68 7.31 -5.82 -14.27
CA ALA A 68 5.87 -5.66 -14.28
C ALA A 68 5.49 -4.20 -14.55
N VAL A 69 4.41 -3.99 -15.27
CA VAL A 69 3.78 -2.68 -15.43
C VAL A 69 2.33 -2.80 -15.02
N GLY A 70 1.76 -1.73 -14.49
CA GLY A 70 0.41 -1.83 -13.93
C GLY A 70 -0.22 -0.51 -13.58
N VAL A 71 -1.39 -0.63 -12.96
CA VAL A 71 -2.16 0.48 -12.43
C VAL A 71 -2.34 0.29 -10.93
N ASP A 72 -2.39 1.41 -10.23
CA ASP A 72 -2.64 1.46 -8.80
C ASP A 72 -3.76 2.44 -8.49
N PHE A 73 -4.43 2.19 -7.36
CA PHE A 73 -5.43 3.09 -6.82
C PHE A 73 -5.09 3.39 -5.36
N GLY A 74 -5.54 4.55 -4.90
CA GLY A 74 -5.45 4.94 -3.50
C GLY A 74 -6.81 5.36 -2.97
N PHE A 75 -7.18 4.81 -1.82
CA PHE A 75 -8.36 5.24 -1.07
C PHE A 75 -7.93 5.52 0.35
N GLY A 76 -8.14 6.75 0.81
CA GLY A 76 -7.84 7.13 2.18
C GLY A 76 -8.98 7.91 2.81
N GLN A 77 -9.15 7.70 4.11
CA GLN A 77 -10.11 8.44 4.91
C GLN A 77 -9.58 8.63 6.33
N ASP A 78 -9.55 9.90 6.74
CA ASP A 78 -9.23 10.29 8.11
C ASP A 78 -10.45 10.93 8.75
N LYS A 79 -10.81 10.46 9.93
CA LYS A 79 -12.00 10.92 10.65
C LYS A 79 -11.64 11.28 12.07
N LYS A 80 -11.95 12.52 12.46
CA LYS A 80 -11.76 13.02 13.82
C LYS A 80 -13.09 13.45 14.43
N THR A 81 -13.48 12.81 15.51
CA THR A 81 -14.65 13.19 16.31
C THR A 81 -14.20 13.86 17.60
N THR A 82 -14.76 15.02 17.93
CA THR A 82 -14.51 15.76 19.17
C THR A 82 -15.81 16.20 19.82
N TYR A 83 -15.77 16.50 21.11
CA TYR A 83 -16.92 16.98 21.87
C TYR A 83 -16.56 18.27 22.61
N ALA A 84 -17.35 19.33 22.42
CA ALA A 84 -17.25 20.57 23.16
C ALA A 84 -18.63 20.90 23.74
N ALA A 85 -18.74 20.99 25.07
CA ALA A 85 -20.02 21.23 25.77
C ALA A 85 -21.16 20.31 25.24
N ASP A 86 -20.88 19.01 25.13
CA ASP A 86 -21.77 17.95 24.61
C ASP A 86 -22.17 18.06 23.13
N ILE A 87 -21.68 19.07 22.41
CA ILE A 87 -21.83 19.19 20.97
C ILE A 87 -20.76 18.33 20.28
N LYS A 88 -21.23 17.37 19.47
CA LYS A 88 -20.38 16.50 18.65
C LYS A 88 -19.94 17.22 17.38
N THR A 89 -18.63 17.27 17.15
CA THR A 89 -18.03 17.71 15.89
C THR A 89 -17.33 16.53 15.22
N VAL A 90 -17.63 16.28 13.95
CA VAL A 90 -16.98 15.25 13.13
C VAL A 90 -16.29 15.94 11.95
N ALA A 91 -14.97 15.86 11.90
CA ALA A 91 -14.18 16.23 10.73
C ALA A 91 -13.85 14.96 9.92
N THR A 92 -13.98 15.03 8.60
CA THR A 92 -13.66 13.93 7.69
C THR A 92 -12.86 14.45 6.50
N ASP A 93 -11.70 13.84 6.29
CA ASP A 93 -10.88 14.03 5.10
C ASP A 93 -10.91 12.74 4.27
N LYS A 94 -10.91 12.88 2.94
CA LYS A 94 -10.96 11.75 2.00
C LYS A 94 -10.01 12.00 0.85
N ASN A 95 -9.30 10.96 0.44
CA ASN A 95 -8.49 11.00 -0.77
C ASN A 95 -8.83 9.81 -1.68
N PHE A 96 -8.73 10.08 -2.99
CA PHE A 96 -8.82 9.08 -4.04
C PHE A 96 -7.72 9.33 -5.06
N GLY A 97 -6.96 8.30 -5.38
CA GLY A 97 -5.88 8.35 -6.37
C GLY A 97 -5.99 7.25 -7.40
N VAL A 98 -5.47 7.54 -8.59
CA VAL A 98 -5.24 6.56 -9.65
C VAL A 98 -3.86 6.82 -10.25
N GLY A 99 -3.12 5.75 -10.49
CA GLY A 99 -1.75 5.81 -10.97
C GLY A 99 -1.41 4.67 -11.89
N ALA A 100 -0.23 4.79 -12.48
CA ALA A 100 0.44 3.74 -13.21
C ALA A 100 1.84 3.55 -12.62
N PHE A 101 2.31 2.31 -12.62
CA PHE A 101 3.61 1.96 -12.08
C PHE A 101 4.40 1.03 -13.01
N GLY A 102 5.71 1.10 -12.89
CA GLY A 102 6.66 0.14 -13.43
C GLY A 102 7.50 -0.44 -12.30
N ARG A 103 7.57 -1.77 -12.21
CA ARG A 103 8.25 -2.50 -11.15
C ARG A 103 9.33 -3.40 -11.75
N TYR A 104 10.55 -3.31 -11.23
CA TYR A 104 11.67 -4.16 -11.61
C TYR A 104 12.16 -4.98 -10.42
N TYR A 105 12.12 -6.31 -10.55
CA TYR A 105 12.66 -7.26 -9.59
C TYR A 105 14.16 -7.44 -9.81
N PHE A 106 14.97 -6.87 -8.92
CA PHE A 106 16.42 -6.77 -9.10
C PHE A 106 17.21 -7.79 -8.28
N LEU A 107 16.64 -8.34 -7.21
CA LEU A 107 17.33 -9.28 -6.34
C LEU A 107 16.36 -10.32 -5.76
N GLU A 108 16.79 -11.57 -5.80
CA GLU A 108 16.10 -12.72 -5.26
C GLU A 108 16.96 -13.33 -4.15
N VAL A 109 16.45 -13.37 -2.92
CA VAL A 109 17.18 -13.92 -1.77
C VAL A 109 16.56 -15.26 -1.41
N GLY A 110 17.18 -16.35 -1.88
CA GLY A 110 16.58 -17.67 -1.83
C GLY A 110 15.37 -17.79 -2.77
N SER A 111 14.58 -18.85 -2.61
CA SER A 111 13.47 -19.12 -3.54
C SER A 111 12.27 -18.20 -3.35
N ARG A 112 11.93 -17.84 -2.10
CA ARG A 112 10.65 -17.19 -1.76
C ARG A 112 10.69 -15.67 -1.63
N PHE A 113 11.86 -15.06 -1.48
CA PHE A 113 11.97 -13.62 -1.25
C PHE A 113 12.41 -12.91 -2.54
N LYS A 114 11.52 -12.07 -3.07
CA LYS A 114 11.75 -11.30 -4.30
C LYS A 114 11.69 -9.81 -3.96
N THR A 115 12.79 -9.09 -4.17
CA THR A 115 12.85 -7.65 -3.95
C THR A 115 12.71 -6.90 -5.25
N TYR A 116 12.10 -5.72 -5.18
CA TYR A 116 11.83 -4.89 -6.34
C TYR A 116 12.08 -3.42 -6.04
N THR A 117 12.34 -2.67 -7.11
CA THR A 117 12.15 -1.23 -7.13
C THR A 117 10.92 -0.92 -7.97
N GLU A 118 10.21 0.13 -7.61
CA GLU A 118 9.01 0.56 -8.30
C GLU A 118 9.09 2.07 -8.54
N VAL A 119 8.72 2.49 -9.74
CA VAL A 119 8.46 3.88 -10.07
C VAL A 119 6.97 4.05 -10.37
N GLY A 120 6.39 5.12 -9.87
CA GLY A 120 4.97 5.41 -10.04
C GLY A 120 4.74 6.84 -10.49
N VAL A 121 3.68 7.05 -11.26
CA VAL A 121 3.11 8.36 -11.54
C VAL A 121 1.61 8.29 -11.34
N GLY A 122 1.00 9.36 -10.83
CA GLY A 122 -0.42 9.31 -10.53
C GLY A 122 -1.07 10.67 -10.39
N TYR A 123 -2.39 10.62 -10.40
CA TYR A 123 -3.28 11.73 -10.13
C TYR A 123 -4.09 11.43 -8.86
N MET A 124 -4.31 12.45 -8.04
CA MET A 124 -5.08 12.33 -6.80
C MET A 124 -6.09 13.47 -6.67
N ASN A 125 -7.22 13.16 -6.04
CA ASN A 125 -8.21 14.13 -5.62
C ASN A 125 -8.40 13.98 -4.11
N GLU A 126 -8.57 15.11 -3.44
CA GLU A 126 -8.77 15.14 -2.01
C GLU A 126 -9.95 16.04 -1.64
N LYS A 127 -10.64 15.66 -0.58
CA LYS A 127 -11.64 16.47 0.10
C LYS A 127 -11.18 16.66 1.53
N VAL A 128 -10.85 17.89 1.89
CA VAL A 128 -10.29 18.23 3.21
C VAL A 128 -11.19 19.21 3.93
N GLY A 129 -11.41 18.97 5.21
CA GLY A 129 -12.15 19.85 6.11
C GLY A 129 -13.66 19.67 6.04
N GLU A 130 -14.20 18.54 5.58
CA GLU A 130 -15.64 18.26 5.76
C GLU A 130 -15.92 18.26 7.25
N LYS A 131 -16.85 19.09 7.72
CA LYS A 131 -17.20 19.17 9.15
C LYS A 131 -18.70 19.03 9.35
N LYS A 132 -19.09 18.26 10.36
CA LYS A 132 -20.45 18.18 10.87
C LYS A 132 -20.46 18.54 12.34
N VAL A 133 -21.17 19.61 12.72
CA VAL A 133 -21.35 20.09 14.10
C VAL A 133 -22.83 19.98 14.44
N GLY A 134 -23.21 19.02 15.29
CA GLY A 134 -24.62 18.67 15.45
C GLY A 134 -25.23 18.24 14.10
N ASP A 135 -26.25 18.96 13.62
CA ASP A 135 -26.88 18.72 12.31
C ASP A 135 -26.37 19.66 11.20
N VAL A 136 -25.55 20.66 11.52
CA VAL A 136 -24.99 21.59 10.54
C VAL A 136 -23.78 20.95 9.86
N LYS A 137 -23.75 21.02 8.52
CA LYS A 137 -22.66 20.53 7.69
C LYS A 137 -21.94 21.68 6.99
N THR A 138 -20.61 21.65 7.04
CA THR A 138 -19.72 22.48 6.21
C THR A 138 -19.10 21.60 5.14
N ASP A 139 -19.13 22.09 3.89
CA ASP A 139 -18.54 21.39 2.76
C ASP A 139 -17.01 21.35 2.82
N ALA A 140 -16.45 20.30 2.24
CA ALA A 140 -15.01 20.12 2.14
C ALA A 140 -14.41 20.98 1.03
N ALA A 141 -13.21 21.51 1.27
CA ALA A 141 -12.38 22.03 0.20
C ALA A 141 -11.87 20.87 -0.67
N LYS A 142 -11.93 21.03 -1.99
CA LYS A 142 -11.46 20.04 -2.96
C LYS A 142 -10.06 20.39 -3.43
N PHE A 143 -9.22 19.38 -3.61
CA PHE A 143 -7.88 19.54 -4.15
C PHE A 143 -7.62 18.48 -5.21
N ASN A 144 -6.83 18.85 -6.20
CA ASN A 144 -6.37 17.99 -7.28
C ASN A 144 -4.85 18.03 -7.30
N GLY A 145 -4.22 16.89 -7.57
CA GLY A 145 -2.78 16.80 -7.57
C GLY A 145 -2.25 15.72 -8.47
N PHE A 146 -0.98 15.82 -8.82
CA PHE A 146 -0.24 14.80 -9.53
C PHE A 146 1.10 14.59 -8.85
N GLY A 147 1.65 13.39 -8.99
CA GLY A 147 2.92 13.07 -8.38
C GLY A 147 3.66 11.98 -9.12
N ALA A 148 4.93 11.86 -8.76
CA ALA A 148 5.81 10.78 -9.17
C ALA A 148 6.57 10.28 -7.95
N ASN A 149 6.85 8.99 -7.89
CA ASN A 149 7.63 8.40 -6.81
C ASN A 149 8.55 7.30 -7.33
N ALA A 150 9.59 7.01 -6.57
CA ALA A 150 10.38 5.80 -6.72
C ALA A 150 10.68 5.22 -5.34
N GLY A 151 10.45 3.91 -5.20
CA GLY A 151 10.59 3.18 -3.95
C GLY A 151 11.20 1.79 -4.14
N ILE A 152 11.33 1.09 -3.02
CA ILE A 152 11.76 -0.31 -2.99
C ILE A 152 10.76 -1.13 -2.18
N GLY A 153 10.66 -2.42 -2.47
CA GLY A 153 9.77 -3.33 -1.79
C GLY A 153 10.23 -4.77 -1.89
N ALA A 154 9.49 -5.66 -1.23
CA ALA A 154 9.74 -7.08 -1.27
C ALA A 154 8.45 -7.88 -1.23
N ASN A 155 8.45 -9.03 -1.91
CA ASN A 155 7.45 -10.06 -1.79
C ASN A 155 8.05 -11.29 -1.13
N PHE A 156 7.34 -11.86 -0.16
CA PHE A 156 7.67 -13.15 0.44
C PHE A 156 6.57 -14.17 0.09
N PHE A 157 6.87 -15.13 -0.77
CA PHE A 157 5.91 -16.14 -1.21
C PHE A 157 5.55 -17.12 -0.09
N LEU A 158 4.26 -17.18 0.24
CA LEU A 158 3.67 -18.19 1.13
C LEU A 158 3.35 -19.47 0.35
N THR A 159 2.87 -19.31 -0.88
CA THR A 159 2.61 -20.37 -1.89
C THR A 159 3.06 -19.87 -3.26
N GLU A 160 3.03 -20.66 -4.33
CA GLU A 160 3.37 -20.17 -5.69
C GLU A 160 2.47 -19.03 -6.19
N LYS A 161 1.27 -18.87 -5.61
CA LYS A 161 0.25 -17.91 -6.05
C LYS A 161 -0.01 -16.80 -5.04
N ILE A 162 0.51 -16.89 -3.82
CA ILE A 162 0.23 -15.92 -2.76
C ILE A 162 1.56 -15.53 -2.11
N ALA A 163 1.83 -14.22 -2.09
CA ALA A 163 2.95 -13.63 -1.38
C ALA A 163 2.47 -12.54 -0.42
N VAL A 164 3.19 -12.37 0.68
CA VAL A 164 3.08 -11.15 1.49
C VAL A 164 3.88 -10.06 0.79
N ASN A 165 3.28 -8.89 0.61
CA ASN A 165 3.95 -7.70 0.11
C ASN A 165 4.41 -6.82 1.26
N PHE A 166 5.63 -6.34 1.14
CA PHE A 166 6.27 -5.36 2.01
C PHE A 166 6.73 -4.20 1.13
N ALA A 167 5.94 -3.12 1.08
CA ALA A 167 6.39 -1.89 0.46
C ALA A 167 7.23 -1.12 1.50
N PHE A 168 8.52 -0.95 1.23
CA PHE A 168 9.33 0.01 1.97
C PHE A 168 8.96 1.40 1.47
N ALA A 169 9.01 2.42 2.33
CA ALA A 169 8.57 3.77 1.99
C ALA A 169 9.27 4.30 0.72
N ASP A 170 8.64 5.27 0.03
CA ASP A 170 9.22 5.91 -1.15
C ASP A 170 10.59 6.50 -0.82
N VAL A 171 11.60 6.18 -1.62
CA VAL A 171 12.95 6.70 -1.46
C VAL A 171 13.02 8.14 -1.96
N VAL A 172 12.30 8.44 -3.04
CA VAL A 172 12.13 9.79 -3.58
C VAL A 172 10.68 9.97 -4.03
N SER A 173 10.13 11.15 -3.80
CA SER A 173 8.83 11.51 -4.35
C SER A 173 8.73 13.00 -4.67
N PHE A 174 7.90 13.29 -5.66
CA PHE A 174 7.49 14.63 -6.04
C PHE A 174 5.97 14.67 -6.08
N GLY A 175 5.38 15.74 -5.54
CA GLY A 175 3.95 15.99 -5.59
C GLY A 175 3.67 17.44 -5.93
N SER A 176 2.60 17.67 -6.68
CA SER A 176 1.99 18.97 -6.88
C SER A 176 0.52 18.88 -6.50
N ARG A 177 0.04 19.82 -5.69
CA ARG A 177 -1.32 19.87 -5.18
C ARG A 177 -1.89 21.26 -5.40
N LYS A 178 -3.14 21.37 -5.82
CA LYS A 178 -3.83 22.64 -6.04
C LYS A 178 -5.27 22.56 -5.53
N ALA A 179 -5.76 23.62 -4.91
CA ALA A 179 -7.19 23.75 -4.60
C ALA A 179 -8.02 23.82 -5.90
N ASP A 180 -9.18 23.17 -5.90
CA ASP A 180 -10.12 23.13 -7.03
C ASP A 180 -11.04 24.35 -7.01
N VAL A 181 -10.43 25.53 -7.11
CA VAL A 181 -11.09 26.84 -7.17
C VAL A 181 -10.32 27.75 -8.13
N ASP A 182 -11.02 28.71 -8.73
CA ASP A 182 -10.42 29.64 -9.68
C ASP A 182 -9.34 30.51 -9.02
N GLY A 183 -8.24 30.73 -9.73
CA GLY A 183 -7.10 31.53 -9.27
C GLY A 183 -6.19 30.84 -8.24
N ALA A 184 -6.47 29.61 -7.83
CA ALA A 184 -5.59 28.86 -6.93
C ALA A 184 -4.23 28.56 -7.58
N LYS A 185 -3.17 28.67 -6.78
CA LYS A 185 -1.80 28.28 -7.16
C LYS A 185 -1.49 26.89 -6.62
N ALA A 186 -0.65 26.16 -7.35
CA ALA A 186 -0.20 24.86 -6.90
C ALA A 186 0.90 24.99 -5.84
N GLU A 187 0.85 24.11 -4.86
CA GLU A 187 1.93 23.84 -3.91
C GLU A 187 2.66 22.59 -4.39
N THR A 188 3.98 22.61 -4.37
CA THR A 188 4.82 21.49 -4.80
C THR A 188 5.73 21.04 -3.68
N GLU A 189 5.94 19.74 -3.58
CA GLU A 189 6.78 19.12 -2.57
C GLU A 189 7.71 18.12 -3.24
N PHE A 190 8.97 18.09 -2.78
CA PHE A 190 9.96 17.10 -3.19
C PHE A 190 10.57 16.49 -1.93
N ASN A 191 10.53 15.17 -1.85
CA ASN A 191 10.95 14.39 -0.70
C ASN A 191 12.03 13.39 -1.08
N THR A 192 13.00 13.22 -0.19
CA THR A 192 14.04 12.19 -0.28
C THR A 192 14.24 11.53 1.07
N ASN A 193 14.08 10.21 1.12
CA ASN A 193 14.20 9.38 2.33
C ASN A 193 15.48 8.55 2.30
N VAL A 194 16.60 9.16 1.93
CA VAL A 194 17.92 8.50 1.90
C VAL A 194 18.55 8.59 3.29
N ASN A 195 19.06 7.47 3.81
CA ASN A 195 19.70 7.38 5.13
C ASN A 195 18.79 7.76 6.32
N VAL A 196 17.50 7.47 6.22
CA VAL A 196 16.57 7.64 7.34
C VAL A 196 16.74 6.47 8.32
N PHE A 197 17.49 6.69 9.40
CA PHE A 197 17.73 5.69 10.46
C PHE A 197 16.56 5.53 11.45
N ASN A 198 15.32 5.74 10.99
CA ASN A 198 14.14 5.42 11.78
C ASN A 198 13.80 3.93 11.63
N ASN A 199 13.07 3.38 12.60
CA ASN A 199 12.59 2.01 12.50
C ASN A 199 11.70 1.88 11.24
N PHE A 200 12.22 1.23 10.20
CA PHE A 200 11.54 1.06 8.90
C PHE A 200 10.24 0.27 9.02
N PHE A 201 10.02 -0.47 10.12
CA PHE A 201 8.75 -1.11 10.41
C PHE A 201 7.63 -0.14 10.79
N ASN A 202 7.94 1.10 11.20
CA ASN A 202 6.90 2.09 11.53
C ASN A 202 6.17 2.63 10.29
N THR A 203 6.84 2.60 9.13
CA THR A 203 6.30 3.09 7.86
C THR A 203 6.00 1.96 6.88
N ALA A 204 6.37 0.72 7.22
CA ALA A 204 6.13 -0.44 6.38
C ALA A 204 4.63 -0.68 6.21
N LYS A 205 4.20 -0.85 4.96
CA LYS A 205 2.83 -1.27 4.64
C LYS A 205 2.87 -2.75 4.27
N PHE A 206 2.03 -3.51 4.96
CA PHE A 206 1.84 -4.92 4.68
C PHE A 206 0.66 -5.09 3.72
N GLY A 207 0.84 -5.98 2.77
CA GLY A 207 -0.18 -6.34 1.79
C GLY A 207 -0.12 -7.80 1.43
N LEU A 208 -1.08 -8.23 0.62
CA LEU A 208 -1.05 -9.53 -0.04
C LEU A 208 -0.93 -9.31 -1.54
N THR A 209 -0.13 -10.15 -2.20
CA THR A 209 0.01 -10.24 -3.65
C THR A 209 -0.48 -11.61 -4.08
N PHE A 210 -1.45 -11.61 -4.99
CA PHE A 210 -1.95 -12.79 -5.66
C PHE A 210 -1.38 -12.83 -7.08
N LYS A 211 -0.82 -13.97 -7.47
CA LYS A 211 -0.24 -14.22 -8.79
C LYS A 211 -1.14 -15.18 -9.57
N PHE A 212 -1.39 -14.86 -10.83
CA PHE A 212 -2.20 -15.63 -11.77
C PHE A 212 -1.41 -15.94 -13.04
#